data_AF-A0A8I2ING0-F1
#
_entry.id   AF-A0A8I2ING0-F1
#
_cell.length_a   1.000
_cell.length_b   1.000
_cell.length_c   1.000
_cell.angle_alpha   90.00
_cell.angle_beta   90.00
_cell.angle_gamma   90.00
#
_symmetry.space_group_name_H-M   'P 1'
#
loop_
_entity.id
_entity.type
_entity.pdbx_description
1 polymer ?
#
loop_
_entity_poly.entity_id
_entity_poly.type
_entity_poly.pdbx_seq_one_letter_code
_entity_poly.pdbx_strand_id
1 'polypeptide(L)'
;MAIMNNICNLATPFFILATLSIIMSLVYAYSGGTELFTIENPDGRNAGFYLSSLSNSKFGDIIRPSFIYDEAGTYSFYLTVFALFRLVLNKKPSLTLIILYCSIVTFSLTHFIICILFTIRLTNIKQLIFTTIPIILIAISLLTTFSEKLNFFTDRISYNTVHENNRTAQLHNFNGALLRNENILLFGNLECLERNNSICTEDGDISSSPVTPIYRLGIIGFLIQISFLVLSLFNYKKPNCVFFAIVLNLILLQRPFYTSIYYSFSIFIFIYYFLLLNSNFFGIKKNI
;
A
#
# COMPACT_ATOMS: atom_id res chain seq x y z
N MET A 1 20.51 -10.34 -13.28
CA MET A 1 19.96 -9.09 -13.87
C MET A 1 18.91 -9.40 -14.95
N ALA A 2 19.18 -10.32 -15.90
CA ALA A 2 18.24 -10.68 -16.97
C ALA A 2 16.87 -11.18 -16.50
N ILE A 3 16.82 -12.10 -15.52
CA ILE A 3 15.55 -12.65 -14.98
C ILE A 3 14.65 -11.53 -14.45
N MET A 4 15.19 -10.63 -13.63
CA MET A 4 14.39 -9.56 -13.03
C MET A 4 13.94 -8.51 -14.05
N ASN A 5 14.77 -8.28 -15.07
CA ASN A 5 14.40 -7.46 -16.22
C ASN A 5 13.21 -8.07 -16.99
N ASN A 6 13.22 -9.39 -17.20
CA ASN A 6 12.14 -10.12 -17.85
C ASN A 6 10.85 -10.09 -17.01
N ILE A 7 10.94 -10.33 -15.70
CA ILE A 7 9.80 -10.21 -14.78
C ILE A 7 9.20 -8.81 -14.85
N CYS A 8 10.03 -7.77 -14.79
CA CYS A 8 9.55 -6.38 -14.89
C CYS A 8 8.89 -6.08 -16.25
N ASN A 9 9.42 -6.64 -17.35
CA ASN A 9 8.84 -6.49 -18.67
C ASN A 9 7.47 -7.19 -18.78
N LEU A 10 7.33 -8.38 -18.18
CA LEU A 10 6.06 -9.13 -18.13
C LEU A 10 5.03 -8.48 -17.20
N ALA A 11 5.47 -7.92 -16.07
CA ALA A 11 4.58 -7.23 -15.13
C ALA A 11 4.08 -5.88 -15.65
N THR A 12 4.82 -5.24 -16.56
CA THR A 12 4.43 -3.94 -17.14
C THR A 12 3.06 -3.94 -17.82
N PRO A 13 2.76 -4.83 -18.80
CA PRO A 13 1.44 -4.88 -19.41
C PRO A 13 0.35 -5.25 -18.41
N PHE A 14 0.65 -6.10 -17.41
CA PHE A 14 -0.30 -6.43 -16.34
C PHE A 14 -0.71 -5.18 -15.55
N PHE A 15 0.24 -4.36 -15.10
CA PHE A 15 -0.10 -3.14 -14.35
C PHE A 15 -0.73 -2.05 -15.22
N ILE A 16 -0.42 -2.00 -16.51
CA ILE A 16 -1.14 -1.13 -17.46
C ILE A 16 -2.60 -1.57 -17.55
N LEU A 17 -2.86 -2.87 -17.75
CA LEU A 17 -4.21 -3.42 -17.80
C LEU A 17 -4.96 -3.16 -16.49
N ALA A 18 -4.34 -3.44 -15.35
CA ALA A 18 -4.92 -3.18 -14.03
C ALA A 18 -5.31 -1.70 -13.86
N THR A 19 -4.45 -0.79 -14.31
CA THR A 19 -4.69 0.65 -14.26
C THR A 19 -5.87 1.07 -15.15
N LEU A 20 -5.99 0.50 -16.34
CA LEU A 20 -7.14 0.76 -17.23
C LEU A 20 -8.44 0.20 -16.62
N SER A 21 -8.39 -1.02 -16.08
CA SER A 21 -9.52 -1.68 -15.44
C SER A 21 -10.07 -0.89 -14.26
N ILE A 22 -9.23 -0.35 -13.38
CA ILE A 22 -9.71 0.46 -12.23
C ILE A 22 -10.34 1.78 -12.68
N ILE A 23 -9.83 2.42 -13.74
CA ILE A 23 -10.41 3.65 -14.29
C ILE A 23 -11.77 3.36 -14.90
N MET A 24 -11.88 2.30 -15.72
CA MET A 24 -13.15 1.89 -16.33
C MET A 24 -14.21 1.59 -15.26
N SER A 25 -13.83 0.91 -14.18
CA SER A 25 -14.73 0.62 -13.06
C SER A 25 -15.18 1.87 -12.32
N LEU A 26 -14.28 2.83 -12.09
CA LEU A 26 -14.65 4.10 -11.47
C LEU A 26 -15.66 4.85 -12.35
N VAL A 27 -15.40 4.97 -13.65
CA VAL A 27 -16.30 5.63 -14.61
C VAL A 27 -17.65 4.93 -14.63
N TYR A 28 -17.67 3.61 -14.70
CA TYR A 28 -18.89 2.81 -14.70
C TYR A 28 -19.74 3.06 -13.44
N ALA A 29 -19.13 2.96 -12.25
CA ALA A 29 -19.85 3.20 -10.99
C ALA A 29 -20.34 4.64 -10.88
N TYR A 30 -19.51 5.61 -11.30
CA TYR A 30 -19.86 7.03 -11.30
C TYR A 30 -21.02 7.34 -12.25
N SER A 31 -21.14 6.62 -13.37
CA SER A 31 -22.28 6.69 -14.30
C SER A 31 -23.55 5.98 -13.80
N GLY A 32 -23.59 5.56 -12.53
CA GLY A 32 -24.73 4.86 -11.92
C GLY A 32 -24.67 3.34 -12.02
N GLY A 33 -23.55 2.78 -12.46
CA GLY A 33 -23.33 1.34 -12.48
C GLY A 33 -23.36 0.71 -11.08
N THR A 34 -24.07 -0.40 -10.94
CA THR A 34 -24.12 -1.20 -9.72
C THR A 34 -23.13 -2.36 -9.78
N GLU A 35 -22.85 -2.99 -8.65
CA GLU A 35 -22.08 -4.24 -8.66
C GLU A 35 -22.80 -5.30 -9.50
N LEU A 36 -22.03 -5.99 -10.36
CA LEU A 36 -22.54 -7.06 -11.22
C LEU A 36 -22.68 -8.37 -10.45
N PHE A 37 -21.76 -8.59 -9.52
CA PHE A 37 -21.77 -9.68 -8.55
C PHE A 37 -20.88 -9.30 -7.36
N THR A 38 -21.01 -10.03 -6.27
CA THR A 38 -20.20 -9.87 -5.06
C THR A 38 -19.42 -11.15 -4.77
N ILE A 39 -18.21 -10.98 -4.23
CA ILE A 39 -17.37 -12.05 -3.71
C ILE A 39 -17.10 -11.74 -2.24
N GLU A 40 -17.31 -12.71 -1.36
CA GLU A 40 -16.95 -12.58 0.06
C GLU A 40 -15.44 -12.76 0.22
N ASN A 41 -14.76 -11.76 0.77
CA ASN A 41 -13.34 -11.86 1.08
C ASN A 41 -13.12 -12.74 2.33
N PRO A 42 -11.90 -13.29 2.52
CA PRO A 42 -11.56 -14.05 3.74
C PRO A 42 -11.70 -13.28 5.06
N ASP A 43 -11.76 -11.95 4.98
CA ASP A 43 -11.99 -11.04 6.11
C ASP A 43 -13.47 -10.72 6.35
N GLY A 44 -14.38 -11.46 5.70
CA GLY A 44 -15.84 -11.32 5.81
C GLY A 44 -16.42 -10.08 5.11
N ARG A 45 -15.60 -9.26 4.43
CA ARG A 45 -16.09 -8.10 3.68
C ARG A 45 -16.47 -8.50 2.26
N ASN A 46 -17.61 -8.01 1.78
CA ASN A 46 -18.00 -8.21 0.40
C ASN A 46 -17.22 -7.28 -0.54
N ALA A 47 -16.62 -7.86 -1.58
CA ALA A 47 -16.03 -7.17 -2.70
C ALA A 47 -16.99 -7.22 -3.89
N GLY A 48 -17.58 -6.08 -4.24
CA GLY A 48 -18.42 -5.95 -5.43
C GLY A 48 -17.57 -5.82 -6.69
N PHE A 49 -17.96 -6.51 -7.76
CA PHE A 49 -17.33 -6.38 -9.07
C PHE A 49 -18.05 -5.33 -9.91
N TYR A 50 -17.32 -4.28 -10.28
CA TYR A 50 -17.81 -3.12 -11.04
C TYR A 50 -17.21 -3.13 -12.44
N LEU A 51 -17.85 -3.81 -13.39
CA LEU A 51 -17.47 -3.94 -14.81
C LEU A 51 -16.11 -4.63 -15.09
N SER A 52 -15.02 -4.13 -14.51
CA SER A 52 -13.64 -4.54 -14.79
C SER A 52 -12.72 -4.62 -13.55
N SER A 53 -13.21 -4.30 -12.36
CA SER A 53 -12.44 -4.25 -11.11
C SER A 53 -13.34 -4.57 -9.93
N LEU A 54 -12.75 -5.19 -8.90
CA LEU A 54 -13.34 -5.30 -7.59
C LEU A 54 -13.25 -3.98 -6.83
N SER A 55 -14.17 -3.78 -5.89
CA SER A 55 -14.15 -2.73 -4.88
C SER A 55 -14.86 -3.23 -3.62
N ASN A 56 -14.23 -3.06 -2.47
CA ASN A 56 -14.80 -3.37 -1.16
C ASN A 56 -15.31 -2.12 -0.43
N SER A 57 -15.33 -0.96 -1.09
CA SER A 57 -15.80 0.30 -0.51
C SER A 57 -16.52 1.13 -1.57
N LYS A 58 -17.71 1.60 -1.24
CA LYS A 58 -18.53 2.49 -2.06
C LYS A 58 -19.05 3.64 -1.19
N PHE A 59 -18.84 4.87 -1.63
CA PHE A 59 -19.28 6.11 -0.98
C PHE A 59 -20.18 6.88 -1.96
N GLY A 60 -21.50 6.72 -1.82
CA GLY A 60 -22.43 7.16 -2.86
C GLY A 60 -22.13 6.44 -4.18
N ASP A 61 -21.83 7.19 -5.23
CA ASP A 61 -21.50 6.64 -6.57
C ASP A 61 -19.98 6.47 -6.79
N ILE A 62 -19.17 6.77 -5.78
CA ILE A 62 -17.71 6.68 -5.87
C ILE A 62 -17.25 5.37 -5.24
N ILE A 63 -16.60 4.51 -6.03
CA ILE A 63 -15.97 3.28 -5.54
C ILE A 63 -14.47 3.47 -5.33
N ARG A 64 -13.86 2.60 -4.52
CA ARG A 64 -12.39 2.49 -4.38
C ARG A 64 -11.89 1.22 -5.06
N PRO A 65 -11.67 1.27 -6.39
CA PRO A 65 -11.34 0.08 -7.16
C PRO A 65 -9.96 -0.49 -6.79
N SER A 66 -9.85 -1.81 -6.80
CA SER A 66 -8.67 -2.58 -6.37
C SER A 66 -8.19 -3.60 -7.40
N PHE A 67 -8.66 -3.54 -8.65
CA PHE A 67 -8.46 -4.53 -9.70
C PHE A 67 -8.88 -5.93 -9.23
N ILE A 68 -7.93 -6.86 -9.08
CA ILE A 68 -8.16 -8.23 -8.57
C ILE A 68 -7.81 -8.38 -7.08
N TYR A 69 -7.37 -7.30 -6.44
CA TYR A 69 -6.94 -7.33 -5.04
C TYR A 69 -8.14 -7.13 -4.11
N ASP A 70 -8.02 -7.69 -2.90
CA ASP A 70 -9.02 -7.65 -1.83
C ASP A 70 -9.43 -6.22 -1.45
N GLU A 71 -8.49 -5.27 -1.53
CA GLU A 71 -8.73 -3.87 -1.24
C GLU A 71 -7.81 -2.90 -2.00
N ALA A 72 -8.25 -1.64 -2.09
CA ALA A 72 -7.51 -0.60 -2.81
C ALA A 72 -6.10 -0.34 -2.23
N GLY A 73 -5.92 -0.53 -0.92
CA GLY A 73 -4.62 -0.41 -0.25
C GLY A 73 -3.62 -1.46 -0.71
N THR A 74 -4.07 -2.71 -0.90
CA THR A 74 -3.28 -3.82 -1.41
C THR A 74 -2.83 -3.59 -2.86
N TYR A 75 -3.73 -3.09 -3.70
CA TYR A 75 -3.35 -2.73 -5.07
C TYR A 75 -2.27 -1.64 -5.10
N SER A 76 -2.42 -0.57 -4.30
CA SER A 76 -1.41 0.49 -4.16
C SER A 76 -0.06 -0.04 -3.67
N PHE A 77 -0.06 -1.01 -2.75
CA PHE A 77 1.16 -1.67 -2.28
C PHE A 77 1.94 -2.31 -3.43
N TYR A 78 1.30 -3.23 -4.17
CA TYR A 78 1.96 -3.96 -5.25
C TYR A 78 2.41 -3.02 -6.37
N LEU A 79 1.58 -2.03 -6.70
CA LEU A 79 1.91 -1.02 -7.70
C LEU A 79 3.15 -0.21 -7.30
N THR A 80 3.27 0.13 -6.02
CA THR A 80 4.43 0.88 -5.53
C THR A 80 5.69 0.03 -5.56
N VAL A 81 5.62 -1.22 -5.09
CA VAL A 81 6.76 -2.15 -5.16
C VAL A 81 7.20 -2.33 -6.62
N PHE A 82 6.26 -2.47 -7.54
CA PHE A 82 6.53 -2.52 -8.97
C PHE A 82 7.18 -1.23 -9.50
N ALA A 83 6.70 -0.05 -9.11
CA ALA A 83 7.29 1.23 -9.48
C ALA A 83 8.73 1.36 -8.98
N LEU A 84 9.03 0.89 -7.76
CA LEU A 84 10.39 0.82 -7.23
C LEU A 84 11.26 -0.13 -8.06
N PHE A 85 10.77 -1.32 -8.44
CA PHE A 85 11.50 -2.23 -9.33
C PHE A 85 11.82 -1.59 -10.68
N ARG A 86 10.86 -0.92 -11.30
CA ARG A 86 11.08 -0.20 -12.57
C ARG A 86 12.18 0.86 -12.43
N LEU A 87 12.18 1.59 -11.32
CA LEU A 87 13.18 2.62 -11.03
C LEU A 87 14.58 2.00 -10.86
N VAL A 88 14.70 0.92 -10.06
CA VAL A 88 15.96 0.19 -9.86
C VAL A 88 16.51 -0.37 -11.18
N LEU A 89 15.63 -0.82 -12.08
CA LEU A 89 15.98 -1.35 -13.39
C LEU A 89 16.15 -0.28 -14.48
N ASN A 90 16.17 1.01 -14.11
CA ASN A 90 16.30 2.14 -15.04
C ASN A 90 15.30 2.11 -16.21
N LYS A 91 14.06 1.69 -15.94
CA LYS A 91 12.99 1.70 -16.94
C LYS A 91 12.50 3.12 -17.21
N LYS A 92 11.83 3.32 -18.36
CA LYS A 92 11.27 4.61 -18.79
C LYS A 92 10.45 5.26 -17.64
N PRO A 93 10.89 6.42 -17.11
CA PRO A 93 10.24 7.12 -15.99
C PRO A 93 8.81 7.57 -16.30
N SER A 94 8.56 8.02 -17.53
CA SER A 94 7.24 8.50 -17.98
C SER A 94 6.14 7.47 -17.77
N LEU A 95 6.39 6.23 -18.18
CA LEU A 95 5.43 5.14 -18.01
C LEU A 95 5.20 4.79 -16.52
N THR A 96 6.25 4.86 -15.69
CA THR A 96 6.10 4.66 -14.23
C THR A 96 5.18 5.72 -13.63
N LEU A 97 5.38 6.99 -13.98
CA LEU A 97 4.55 8.09 -13.49
C LEU A 97 3.10 8.00 -13.99
N ILE A 98 2.87 7.67 -15.26
CA ILE A 98 1.52 7.47 -15.81
C ILE A 98 0.77 6.40 -15.01
N ILE A 99 1.39 5.25 -14.78
CA ILE A 99 0.80 4.15 -14.00
C ILE A 99 0.45 4.60 -12.57
N LEU A 100 1.36 5.34 -11.91
CA LEU A 100 1.13 5.85 -10.55
C LEU A 100 -0.01 6.87 -10.50
N TYR A 101 -0.04 7.84 -11.43
CA TYR A 101 -1.06 8.89 -11.49
C TYR A 101 -2.45 8.35 -11.76
N CYS A 102 -2.57 7.48 -12.77
CA CYS A 102 -3.84 6.85 -13.11
C CYS A 102 -4.41 6.00 -11.96
N SER A 103 -3.55 5.53 -11.05
CA SER A 103 -3.95 4.73 -9.88
C SER A 103 -4.32 5.55 -8.64
N ILE A 104 -4.31 6.89 -8.70
CA ILE A 104 -4.80 7.77 -7.62
C ILE A 104 -6.29 7.53 -7.35
N VAL A 105 -7.04 7.02 -8.33
CA VAL A 105 -8.47 6.63 -8.21
C VAL A 105 -8.76 5.60 -7.10
N THR A 106 -7.73 4.97 -6.53
CA THR A 106 -7.82 4.11 -5.34
C THR A 106 -8.15 4.89 -4.05
N PHE A 107 -8.02 6.22 -4.09
CA PHE A 107 -8.17 7.14 -2.97
C PHE A 107 -7.34 6.73 -1.74
N SER A 108 -6.16 6.14 -1.98
CA SER A 108 -5.20 5.78 -0.93
C SER A 108 -4.30 6.98 -0.62
N LEU A 109 -4.36 7.50 0.60
CA LEU A 109 -3.52 8.63 1.03
C LEU A 109 -2.02 8.32 0.90
N THR A 110 -1.60 7.12 1.30
CA THR A 110 -0.21 6.69 1.16
C THR A 110 0.22 6.64 -0.31
N HIS A 111 -0.66 6.17 -1.20
CA HIS A 111 -0.39 6.17 -2.65
C HIS A 111 -0.19 7.58 -3.19
N PHE A 112 -1.00 8.54 -2.73
CA PHE A 112 -0.86 9.95 -3.10
C PHE A 112 0.51 10.52 -2.67
N ILE A 113 0.92 10.28 -1.42
CA ILE A 113 2.24 10.70 -0.91
C ILE A 113 3.37 10.06 -1.75
N ILE A 114 3.28 8.76 -2.01
CA ILE A 114 4.25 8.03 -2.84
C ILE A 114 4.33 8.62 -4.24
N CYS A 115 3.18 8.93 -4.84
CA CYS A 115 3.13 9.52 -6.16
C CYS A 115 3.88 10.85 -6.22
N ILE A 116 3.66 11.74 -5.23
CA ILE A 116 4.41 13.00 -5.09
C ILE A 116 5.92 12.73 -4.98
N LEU A 117 6.33 11.79 -4.12
CA LEU A 117 7.75 11.45 -3.96
C LEU A 117 8.38 10.96 -5.26
N PHE A 118 7.70 10.09 -6.01
CA PHE A 118 8.15 9.62 -7.32
C PHE A 118 8.25 10.76 -8.34
N THR A 119 7.30 11.70 -8.35
CA THR A 119 7.36 12.86 -9.24
C THR A 119 8.54 13.76 -8.91
N ILE A 120 8.75 14.10 -7.64
CA ILE A 120 9.92 14.88 -7.19
C ILE A 120 11.22 14.21 -7.62
N ARG A 121 11.29 12.88 -7.52
CA ARG A 121 12.49 12.12 -7.88
C ARG A 121 12.73 12.02 -9.39
N LEU A 122 11.68 11.89 -10.18
CA LEU A 122 11.76 11.54 -11.61
C LEU A 122 11.61 12.73 -12.57
N THR A 123 11.20 13.89 -12.07
CA THR A 123 10.96 15.08 -12.90
C THR A 123 11.82 16.26 -12.44
N ASN A 124 12.17 17.14 -13.38
CA ASN A 124 12.81 18.41 -13.02
C ASN A 124 11.78 19.38 -12.43
N ILE A 125 12.21 20.37 -11.65
CA ILE A 125 11.31 21.29 -10.94
C ILE A 125 10.27 21.99 -11.84
N LYS A 126 10.65 22.31 -13.09
CA LYS A 126 9.72 22.87 -14.09
C LYS A 126 8.62 21.86 -14.45
N GLN A 127 8.99 20.61 -14.71
CA GLN A 127 8.03 19.54 -15.00
C GLN A 127 7.18 19.20 -13.77
N LEU A 128 7.77 19.19 -12.57
CA LEU A 128 7.04 19.02 -11.31
C LEU A 128 5.90 20.04 -11.19
N ILE A 129 6.18 21.33 -11.45
CA ILE A 129 5.17 22.38 -11.45
C ILE A 129 4.09 22.08 -12.49
N PHE A 130 4.47 21.80 -13.74
CA PHE A 130 3.51 21.58 -14.83
C PHE A 130 2.72 20.26 -14.76
N THR A 131 3.21 19.22 -14.09
CA THR A 131 2.48 17.94 -13.98
C THR A 131 1.72 17.83 -12.68
N THR A 132 2.31 18.27 -11.56
CA THR A 132 1.76 18.01 -10.23
C THR A 132 0.74 19.06 -9.82
N ILE A 133 0.96 20.33 -10.19
CA ILE A 133 -0.01 21.40 -9.88
C ILE A 133 -1.35 21.14 -10.57
N PRO A 134 -1.44 20.80 -11.86
CA PRO A 134 -2.72 20.47 -12.46
C PRO A 134 -3.41 19.27 -11.80
N ILE A 135 -2.66 18.24 -11.41
CA ILE A 135 -3.22 17.08 -10.69
C ILE A 135 -3.77 17.51 -9.32
N ILE A 136 -3.04 18.34 -8.59
CA ILE A 136 -3.48 18.90 -7.30
C ILE A 136 -4.71 19.79 -7.51
N LEU A 137 -4.72 20.65 -8.54
CA LEU A 137 -5.85 21.52 -8.84
C LEU A 137 -7.08 20.73 -9.28
N ILE A 138 -6.91 19.67 -10.08
CA ILE A 138 -7.99 18.74 -10.43
C ILE A 138 -8.48 18.02 -9.17
N ALA A 139 -7.58 17.52 -8.32
CA ALA A 139 -7.95 16.88 -7.06
C ALA A 139 -8.72 17.85 -6.15
N ILE A 140 -8.27 19.10 -6.01
CA ILE A 140 -8.95 20.16 -5.26
C ILE A 140 -10.31 20.48 -5.89
N SER A 141 -10.39 20.61 -7.22
CA SER A 141 -11.64 20.88 -7.94
C SER A 141 -12.63 19.73 -7.79
N LEU A 142 -12.16 18.49 -7.78
CA LEU A 142 -12.99 17.32 -7.49
C LEU A 142 -13.44 17.36 -6.02
N LEU A 143 -12.54 17.68 -5.09
CA LEU A 143 -12.87 17.82 -3.66
C LEU A 143 -13.90 18.92 -3.39
N THR A 144 -13.86 20.04 -4.12
CA THR A 144 -14.81 21.14 -3.95
C THR A 144 -16.16 20.85 -4.61
N THR A 145 -16.15 20.22 -5.79
CA THR A 145 -17.36 19.90 -6.56
C THR A 145 -18.12 18.71 -5.97
N PHE A 146 -17.40 17.78 -5.33
CA PHE A 146 -17.95 16.56 -4.76
C PHE A 146 -17.79 16.51 -3.23
N SER A 147 -17.75 17.66 -2.56
CA SER A 147 -17.42 17.77 -1.13
C SER A 147 -18.22 16.77 -0.28
N GLU A 148 -19.54 16.69 -0.47
CA GLU A 148 -20.39 15.74 0.27
C GLU A 148 -20.04 14.25 0.00
N LYS A 149 -19.72 13.90 -1.26
CA LYS A 149 -19.35 12.52 -1.64
C LYS A 149 -17.90 12.17 -1.29
N LEU A 150 -17.04 13.17 -1.10
CA LEU A 150 -15.63 13.02 -0.77
C LEU A 150 -15.32 13.32 0.70
N ASN A 151 -16.34 13.54 1.54
CA ASN A 151 -16.19 13.69 2.98
C ASN A 151 -15.36 12.55 3.59
N PHE A 152 -15.52 11.31 3.11
CA PHE A 152 -14.70 10.17 3.56
C PHE A 152 -13.17 10.35 3.38
N PHE A 153 -12.74 11.23 2.47
CA PHE A 153 -11.33 11.55 2.23
C PHE A 153 -10.88 12.76 3.06
N THR A 154 -11.69 13.83 3.12
CA THR A 154 -11.38 15.03 3.92
C THR A 154 -11.46 14.74 5.43
N ASP A 155 -12.37 13.85 5.85
CA ASP A 155 -12.48 13.33 7.21
C ASP A 155 -11.23 12.56 7.65
N ARG A 156 -10.36 12.13 6.73
CA ARG A 156 -9.07 11.52 7.12
C ARG A 156 -8.02 12.56 7.52
N ILE A 157 -8.29 13.84 7.26
CA ILE A 157 -7.37 14.96 7.45
C ILE A 157 -7.89 15.92 8.55
N SER A 158 -9.18 15.88 8.89
CA SER A 158 -9.76 16.74 9.92
C SER A 158 -9.35 16.31 11.34
N TYR A 159 -9.13 17.29 12.22
CA TYR A 159 -8.55 17.07 13.55
C TYR A 159 -9.44 16.21 14.47
N ASN A 160 -10.76 16.41 14.41
CA ASN A 160 -11.72 15.73 15.28
C ASN A 160 -11.84 14.23 14.98
N THR A 161 -11.69 13.82 13.73
CA THR A 161 -11.74 12.42 13.28
C THR A 161 -10.40 11.71 13.41
N VAL A 162 -9.27 12.43 13.55
CA VAL A 162 -7.97 11.81 13.85
C VAL A 162 -8.00 11.13 15.23
N HIS A 163 -8.77 11.65 16.19
CA HIS A 163 -8.95 11.03 17.50
C HIS A 163 -9.84 9.77 17.48
N GLU A 164 -10.77 9.65 16.52
CA GLU A 164 -11.71 8.52 16.40
C GLU A 164 -11.46 7.64 15.16
N ASN A 165 -10.26 7.71 14.57
CA ASN A 165 -9.97 6.93 13.37
C ASN A 165 -9.77 5.44 13.70
N ASN A 166 -9.95 4.58 12.68
CA ASN A 166 -9.80 3.13 12.81
C ASN A 166 -8.45 2.68 13.39
N ARG A 167 -7.36 3.43 13.19
CA ARG A 167 -6.04 3.07 13.74
C ARG A 167 -5.92 3.40 15.22
N THR A 168 -6.45 4.53 15.65
CA THR A 168 -6.54 4.89 17.08
C THR A 168 -7.40 3.86 17.80
N ALA A 169 -8.54 3.48 17.22
CA ALA A 169 -9.38 2.38 17.73
C ALA A 169 -8.61 1.05 17.82
N GLN A 170 -7.85 0.68 16.78
CA GLN A 170 -7.00 -0.52 16.80
C GLN A 170 -5.94 -0.50 17.91
N LEU A 171 -5.36 0.66 18.23
CA LEU A 171 -4.43 0.81 19.36
C LEU A 171 -5.14 0.68 20.71
N HIS A 172 -6.35 1.23 20.86
CA HIS A 172 -7.17 1.05 22.06
C HIS A 172 -7.59 -0.41 22.25
N ASN A 173 -8.00 -1.08 21.18
CA ASN A 173 -8.33 -2.50 21.14
C ASN A 173 -7.13 -3.35 21.60
N PHE A 174 -5.94 -3.07 21.07
CA PHE A 174 -4.70 -3.74 21.50
C PHE A 174 -4.39 -3.53 22.99
N ASN A 175 -4.53 -2.29 23.49
CA ASN A 175 -4.35 -2.03 24.92
C ASN A 175 -5.38 -2.78 25.77
N GLY A 176 -6.64 -2.84 25.32
CA GLY A 176 -7.67 -3.63 25.99
C GLY A 176 -7.36 -5.13 26.01
N ALA A 177 -6.79 -5.67 24.93
CA ALA A 177 -6.33 -7.05 24.87
C ALA A 177 -5.17 -7.31 25.86
N LEU A 178 -4.21 -6.39 25.94
CA LEU A 178 -3.10 -6.49 26.90
C LEU A 178 -3.56 -6.46 28.35
N LEU A 179 -4.55 -5.63 28.69
CA LEU A 179 -5.13 -5.58 30.05
C LEU A 179 -5.83 -6.89 30.44
N ARG A 180 -6.37 -7.64 29.45
CA ARG A 180 -6.97 -8.96 29.69
C ARG A 180 -5.91 -10.05 29.78
N ASN A 181 -4.86 -9.97 28.97
CA ASN A 181 -3.81 -10.97 28.91
C ASN A 181 -2.46 -10.34 28.55
N GLU A 182 -1.62 -10.13 29.56
CA GLU A 182 -0.29 -9.53 29.41
C GLU A 182 0.66 -10.42 28.58
N ASN A 183 0.41 -11.73 28.51
CA ASN A 183 1.24 -12.67 27.75
C ASN A 183 1.17 -12.44 26.23
N ILE A 184 0.17 -11.70 25.74
CA ILE A 184 0.07 -11.31 24.32
C ILE A 184 1.34 -10.56 23.88
N LEU A 185 1.97 -9.77 24.76
CA LEU A 185 3.20 -9.05 24.40
C LEU A 185 4.38 -9.99 24.13
N LEU A 186 4.47 -11.11 24.86
CA LEU A 186 5.56 -12.07 24.73
C LEU A 186 5.29 -13.10 23.63
N PHE A 187 4.11 -13.73 23.66
CA PHE A 187 3.80 -14.90 22.83
C PHE A 187 2.81 -14.60 21.70
N GLY A 188 2.15 -13.44 21.74
CA GLY A 188 1.05 -13.11 20.84
C GLY A 188 -0.25 -13.83 21.21
N ASN A 189 -1.29 -13.52 20.45
CA ASN A 189 -2.56 -14.22 20.47
C ASN A 189 -2.55 -15.27 19.34
N LEU A 190 -2.05 -16.47 19.63
CA LEU A 190 -1.94 -17.55 18.63
C LEU A 190 -3.29 -18.12 18.22
N GLU A 191 -4.26 -18.16 19.14
CA GLU A 191 -5.64 -18.61 18.85
C GLU A 191 -6.30 -17.78 17.75
N CYS A 192 -5.95 -16.49 17.70
CA CYS A 192 -6.38 -15.57 16.64
C CYS A 192 -5.88 -15.98 15.25
N LEU A 193 -4.69 -16.60 15.15
CA LEU A 193 -4.10 -17.03 13.88
C LEU A 193 -4.70 -18.35 13.36
N GLU A 194 -5.20 -19.20 14.24
CA GLU A 194 -5.69 -20.55 13.90
C GLU A 194 -7.17 -20.56 13.47
N ARG A 195 -7.92 -19.47 13.66
CA ARG A 195 -9.34 -19.39 13.28
C ARG A 195 -9.52 -19.25 11.76
N ASN A 196 -10.38 -20.10 11.18
CA ASN A 196 -10.69 -20.14 9.74
C ASN A 196 -11.15 -18.80 9.14
N ASN A 197 -11.77 -17.91 9.94
CA ASN A 197 -12.26 -16.61 9.47
C ASN A 197 -11.31 -15.44 9.78
N SER A 198 -10.13 -15.68 10.37
CA SER A 198 -9.06 -14.67 10.61
C SER A 198 -9.42 -13.38 11.38
N ILE A 199 -10.68 -13.23 11.83
CA ILE A 199 -11.16 -12.07 12.58
C ILE A 199 -11.23 -12.45 14.06
N CYS A 200 -10.48 -11.72 14.87
CA CYS A 200 -10.42 -11.90 16.31
C CYS A 200 -11.35 -10.88 16.94
N THR A 201 -12.66 -11.16 16.78
CA THR A 201 -13.75 -10.23 17.10
C THR A 201 -13.80 -9.86 18.57
N GLU A 202 -13.29 -10.72 19.46
CA GLU A 202 -13.30 -10.55 20.91
C GLU A 202 -12.52 -9.30 21.37
N ASP A 203 -11.45 -8.97 20.66
CA ASP A 203 -10.61 -7.82 20.98
C ASP A 203 -10.92 -6.59 20.10
N GLY A 204 -11.88 -6.70 19.18
CA GLY A 204 -12.12 -5.73 18.12
C GLY A 204 -11.12 -5.85 16.96
N ASP A 205 -11.20 -4.94 15.98
CA ASP A 205 -10.23 -4.93 14.87
C ASP A 205 -8.85 -4.52 15.38
N ILE A 206 -7.82 -5.33 15.07
CA ILE A 206 -6.37 -5.08 15.26
C ILE A 206 -5.61 -5.62 14.03
N SER A 207 -6.19 -5.52 12.83
CA SER A 207 -5.63 -6.14 11.61
C SER A 207 -4.66 -5.27 10.82
N SER A 208 -4.72 -3.95 10.99
CA SER A 208 -4.15 -2.98 10.04
C SER A 208 -3.33 -1.87 10.71
N SER A 209 -2.61 -2.21 11.80
CA SER A 209 -1.82 -1.25 12.57
C SER A 209 -0.37 -1.71 12.79
N PRO A 210 0.52 -0.82 13.25
CA PRO A 210 1.89 -1.19 13.63
C PRO A 210 1.97 -2.18 14.82
N VAL A 211 0.91 -2.33 15.62
CA VAL A 211 0.89 -3.26 16.76
C VAL A 211 0.36 -4.65 16.39
N THR A 212 -0.27 -4.80 15.22
CA THR A 212 -0.79 -6.08 14.73
C THR A 212 0.22 -7.24 14.78
N PRO A 213 1.51 -7.08 14.41
CA PRO A 213 2.46 -8.18 14.49
C PRO A 213 2.74 -8.61 15.94
N ILE A 214 2.77 -7.65 16.86
CA ILE A 214 2.92 -7.91 18.30
C ILE A 214 1.68 -8.64 18.80
N TYR A 215 0.49 -8.16 18.44
CA TYR A 215 -0.75 -8.81 18.81
C TYR A 215 -0.82 -10.27 18.33
N ARG A 216 -0.36 -10.57 17.10
CA ARG A 216 -0.42 -11.92 16.53
C ARG A 216 0.69 -12.86 17.00
N LEU A 217 1.93 -12.37 17.11
CA LEU A 217 3.14 -13.19 17.29
C LEU A 217 4.01 -12.73 18.47
N GLY A 218 3.55 -11.78 19.27
CA GLY A 218 4.28 -11.24 20.41
C GLY A 218 5.62 -10.62 20.02
N ILE A 219 6.64 -10.90 20.82
CA ILE A 219 7.97 -10.36 20.61
C ILE A 219 8.60 -10.84 19.29
N ILE A 220 8.24 -12.03 18.82
CA ILE A 220 8.71 -12.57 17.53
C ILE A 220 8.19 -11.69 16.40
N GLY A 221 6.89 -11.35 16.41
CA GLY A 221 6.29 -10.45 15.44
C GLY A 221 6.92 -9.07 15.43
N PHE A 222 7.19 -8.52 16.62
CA PHE A 222 7.91 -7.25 16.76
C PHE A 222 9.32 -7.31 16.15
N LEU A 223 10.08 -8.36 16.45
CA LEU A 223 11.44 -8.54 15.91
C LEU A 223 11.43 -8.67 14.39
N ILE A 224 10.46 -9.39 13.81
CA ILE A 224 10.28 -9.47 12.35
C ILE A 224 10.02 -8.06 11.79
N GLN A 225 9.06 -7.32 12.33
CA GLN A 225 8.74 -5.95 11.89
C GLN A 225 9.97 -5.04 11.93
N ILE A 226 10.69 -5.02 13.06
CA ILE A 226 11.88 -4.20 13.24
C ILE A 226 12.98 -4.65 12.28
N SER A 227 13.16 -5.95 12.02
CA SER A 227 14.16 -6.42 11.08
C SER A 227 13.95 -5.86 9.67
N PHE A 228 12.71 -5.81 9.16
CA PHE A 228 12.40 -5.23 7.86
C PHE A 228 12.64 -3.71 7.82
N LEU A 229 12.27 -2.98 8.88
CA LEU A 229 12.53 -1.55 9.01
C LEU A 229 14.04 -1.26 9.12
N VAL A 230 14.78 -2.05 9.86
CA VAL A 230 16.24 -1.88 10.01
C VAL A 230 16.97 -2.22 8.70
N LEU A 231 16.58 -3.29 8.02
CA LEU A 231 17.11 -3.63 6.68
C LEU A 231 16.83 -2.51 5.67
N SER A 232 15.67 -1.88 5.74
CA SER A 232 15.37 -0.70 4.91
C SER A 232 16.24 0.49 5.34
N LEU A 233 16.46 0.72 6.64
CA LEU A 233 17.26 1.83 7.19
C LEU A 233 18.76 1.73 6.88
N PHE A 234 19.32 0.52 6.77
CA PHE A 234 20.71 0.35 6.34
C PHE A 234 21.00 0.89 4.93
N ASN A 235 19.96 1.08 4.12
CA ASN A 235 20.08 1.67 2.80
C ASN A 235 20.26 3.21 2.84
N TYR A 236 20.06 3.89 3.96
CA TYR A 236 20.21 5.36 4.00
C TYR A 236 21.65 5.84 3.85
N LYS A 237 22.66 4.96 3.99
CA LYS A 237 24.08 5.31 3.85
C LYS A 237 24.47 5.74 2.43
N LYS A 238 23.64 5.49 1.42
CA LYS A 238 23.86 5.92 0.03
C LYS A 238 22.74 6.88 -0.38
N PRO A 239 23.04 8.06 -0.95
CA PRO A 239 22.03 9.06 -1.30
C PRO A 239 21.00 8.54 -2.31
N ASN A 240 21.42 7.67 -3.24
CA ASN A 240 20.52 7.02 -4.20
C ASN A 240 19.60 5.98 -3.56
N CYS A 241 19.91 5.54 -2.35
CA CYS A 241 19.21 4.46 -1.64
C CYS A 241 18.22 4.99 -0.60
N VAL A 242 18.41 6.23 -0.12
CA VAL A 242 17.49 6.96 0.78
C VAL A 242 16.06 7.00 0.23
N PHE A 243 15.90 7.29 -1.07
CA PHE A 243 14.58 7.35 -1.71
C PHE A 243 13.81 6.03 -1.58
N PHE A 244 14.47 4.91 -1.91
CA PHE A 244 13.84 3.58 -1.84
C PHE A 244 13.47 3.23 -0.40
N ALA A 245 14.34 3.55 0.55
CA ALA A 245 14.10 3.29 1.95
C ALA A 245 12.92 4.12 2.50
N ILE A 246 12.81 5.40 2.15
CA ILE A 246 11.67 6.24 2.53
C ILE A 246 10.35 5.65 2.00
N VAL A 247 10.29 5.34 0.70
CA VAL A 247 9.07 4.79 0.10
C VAL A 247 8.70 3.44 0.74
N LEU A 248 9.66 2.55 0.94
CA LEU A 248 9.41 1.25 1.55
C LEU A 248 8.93 1.39 3.00
N ASN A 249 9.54 2.28 3.79
CA ASN A 249 9.11 2.53 5.18
C ASN A 249 7.70 3.12 5.24
N LEU A 250 7.34 4.05 4.34
CA LEU A 250 5.99 4.60 4.29
C LEU A 250 4.93 3.51 4.06
N ILE A 251 5.24 2.54 3.21
CA ILE A 251 4.38 1.38 2.96
C ILE A 251 4.29 0.47 4.19
N LEU A 252 5.44 0.13 4.78
CA LEU A 252 5.52 -0.79 5.93
C LEU A 252 4.92 -0.22 7.22
N LEU A 253 4.90 1.11 7.36
CA LEU A 253 4.22 1.80 8.47
C LEU A 253 2.71 1.89 8.24
N GLN A 254 2.23 1.83 6.99
CA GLN A 254 0.81 1.91 6.69
C GLN A 254 0.06 0.65 7.12
N ARG A 255 0.66 -0.52 6.90
CA ARG A 255 0.09 -1.84 7.20
C ARG A 255 1.20 -2.85 7.45
N PRO A 256 0.97 -3.88 8.28
CA PRO A 256 1.94 -4.92 8.58
C PRO A 256 2.07 -5.91 7.41
N PHE A 257 2.46 -5.43 6.23
CA PHE A 257 2.57 -6.22 5.00
C PHE A 257 3.53 -7.40 5.13
N TYR A 258 4.49 -7.39 6.06
CA TYR A 258 5.37 -8.53 6.34
C TYR A 258 4.70 -9.69 7.12
N THR A 259 3.40 -9.61 7.44
CA THR A 259 2.68 -10.70 8.13
C THR A 259 2.03 -11.70 7.17
N SER A 260 1.84 -11.33 5.90
CA SER A 260 1.37 -12.26 4.86
C SER A 260 2.54 -12.70 3.98
N ILE A 261 2.56 -13.98 3.62
CA ILE A 261 3.65 -14.59 2.83
C ILE A 261 3.84 -13.85 1.50
N TYR A 262 2.76 -13.51 0.79
CA TYR A 262 2.83 -12.91 -0.55
C TYR A 262 3.44 -11.49 -0.54
N TYR A 263 3.01 -10.68 0.42
CA TYR A 263 3.52 -9.33 0.62
C TYR A 263 4.98 -9.36 1.09
N SER A 264 5.30 -10.21 2.07
CA SER A 264 6.65 -10.40 2.59
C SER A 264 7.62 -10.83 1.50
N PHE A 265 7.20 -11.77 0.64
CA PHE A 265 7.98 -12.24 -0.49
C PHE A 265 8.28 -11.11 -1.48
N SER A 266 7.29 -10.27 -1.78
CA SER A 266 7.46 -9.12 -2.68
C SER A 266 8.45 -8.09 -2.13
N ILE A 267 8.36 -7.78 -0.82
CA ILE A 267 9.31 -6.90 -0.13
C ILE A 267 10.70 -7.53 -0.10
N PHE A 268 10.80 -8.81 0.21
CA PHE A 268 12.06 -9.53 0.29
C PHE A 268 12.79 -9.57 -1.05
N ILE A 269 12.11 -9.92 -2.15
CA ILE A 269 12.72 -9.89 -3.49
C ILE A 269 13.24 -8.48 -3.80
N PHE A 270 12.47 -7.45 -3.46
CA PHE A 270 12.89 -6.07 -3.70
C PHE A 270 14.16 -5.72 -2.91
N ILE A 271 14.17 -5.95 -1.59
CA ILE A 271 15.33 -5.68 -0.73
C ILE A 271 16.54 -6.49 -1.18
N TYR A 272 16.37 -7.80 -1.42
CA TYR A 272 17.44 -8.68 -1.86
C TYR A 272 18.06 -8.21 -3.18
N TYR A 273 17.24 -7.93 -4.18
CA TYR A 273 17.72 -7.45 -5.48
C TYR A 273 18.41 -6.09 -5.36
N PHE A 274 17.87 -5.21 -4.53
CA PHE A 274 18.44 -3.90 -4.26
C PHE A 274 19.82 -3.99 -3.60
N LEU A 275 19.99 -4.88 -2.62
CA LEU A 275 21.28 -5.16 -1.98
C LEU A 275 22.28 -5.78 -2.96
N LEU A 276 21.85 -6.72 -3.81
CA LEU A 276 22.69 -7.32 -4.85
C LEU A 276 23.21 -6.30 -5.86
N LEU A 277 22.41 -5.32 -6.25
CA LEU A 277 22.88 -4.26 -7.15
C LEU A 277 23.90 -3.34 -6.45
N ASN A 278 23.79 -3.21 -5.15
CA ASN A 278 24.67 -2.39 -4.31
C ASN A 278 25.90 -3.12 -3.76
N SER A 279 26.19 -4.35 -4.23
CA SER A 279 27.13 -5.36 -3.68
C SER A 279 28.58 -4.96 -3.39
N ASN A 280 29.00 -3.72 -3.62
CA ASN A 280 30.09 -3.14 -2.82
C ASN A 280 29.76 -3.14 -1.30
N PHE A 281 28.52 -3.46 -0.93
CA PHE A 281 27.99 -3.52 0.43
C PHE A 281 28.56 -4.64 1.32
N PHE A 282 29.03 -5.76 0.74
CA PHE A 282 29.62 -6.88 1.50
C PHE A 282 31.12 -7.08 1.23
N GLY A 283 31.79 -6.14 0.56
CA GLY A 283 33.18 -6.32 0.13
C GLY A 283 33.39 -7.40 -0.93
N ILE A 284 32.31 -7.97 -1.47
CA ILE A 284 32.37 -8.90 -2.60
C ILE A 284 32.53 -8.08 -3.87
N LYS A 285 33.78 -7.90 -4.31
CA LYS A 285 34.08 -7.35 -5.64
C LYS A 285 33.29 -8.17 -6.68
N LYS A 286 32.41 -7.50 -7.42
CA LYS A 286 31.87 -8.08 -8.65
C LYS A 286 32.99 -8.12 -9.67
N ASN A 287 33.51 -9.32 -9.94
CA ASN A 287 34.07 -9.62 -11.24
C ASN A 287 32.88 -9.96 -12.16
N ILE A 288 32.26 -8.92 -12.73
CA ILE A 288 31.37 -9.01 -13.89
C ILE A 288 31.71 -7.85 -14.80
#